data_AF-A0A954V0W9-F1
#
_entry.id   AF-A0A954V0W9-F1
#
_cell.length_a   1.000
_cell.length_b   1.000
_cell.length_c   1.000
_cell.angle_alpha   90.00
_cell.angle_beta   90.00
_cell.angle_gamma   90.00
#
_symmetry.space_group_name_H-M   'P 1'
#
loop_
_entity.id
_entity.type
_entity.pdbx_description
1 polymer ?
#
loop_
_entity_poly.entity_id
_entity_poly.type
_entity_poly.pdbx_seq_one_letter_code
_entity_poly.pdbx_strand_id
1 'polypeptide(L)'
;ISPGSLDPTHNLELNEHYTSLWPGFAPQPPVAANLAGAMQHLLGQALEHEFPAAPLFETEAKPSVLKKVCEEVLPATQVADGRLAIDKTKRPIVRQVAGPLRLGEMGIDATHFVLGQHWKTHFTRKAAETGSDLTVRQLRKWMDDPKPMGLPKDAQNLVILVYAAQSNLTLHLHGAPYDATLSSVPDACELRPVDLPPAPDWEVALHRAGTIFGVAGLKLLSAGNVAKLSSECRHKASEVRRACEGYAQRLQQRMVELGMTPHVTDRMKTAVAAQLLTNKLSSAEPKAIVATLASATIETSETAMGECVGKAAELEGNLDTAGWETFEVLRKLPEAHQSTAHGILLELEQTHSSY
;
A
#
# COMPACT_ATOMS: atom_id res chain seq x y z
N ILE A 1 38.78 4.73 74.84
CA ILE A 1 38.03 5.14 73.63
C ILE A 1 38.98 6.03 72.84
N SER A 2 39.54 5.50 71.76
CA SER A 2 40.47 6.26 70.92
C SER A 2 39.73 7.38 70.17
N PRO A 3 40.28 8.59 70.04
CA PRO A 3 39.67 9.65 69.24
C PRO A 3 39.58 9.18 67.79
N GLY A 4 38.37 9.18 67.21
CA GLY A 4 38.13 8.75 65.82
C GLY A 4 37.51 7.35 65.65
N SER A 5 37.17 6.64 66.73
CA SER A 5 36.36 5.41 66.62
C SER A 5 34.91 5.78 66.30
N LEU A 6 34.50 5.60 65.04
CA LEU A 6 33.09 5.62 64.66
C LEU A 6 32.38 4.45 65.36
N ASP A 7 31.23 4.72 65.97
CA ASP A 7 30.41 3.72 66.65
C ASP A 7 29.83 2.73 65.62
N PRO A 8 30.20 1.43 65.65
CA PRO A 8 29.75 0.47 64.67
C PRO A 8 28.27 0.09 64.84
N THR A 9 27.60 0.49 65.92
CA THR A 9 26.18 0.18 66.15
C THR A 9 25.23 0.85 65.16
N HIS A 10 25.71 1.85 64.41
CA HIS A 10 24.94 2.56 63.39
C HIS A 10 25.52 2.39 61.96
N ASN A 11 26.42 1.43 61.74
CA ASN A 11 26.88 1.11 60.40
C ASN A 11 25.81 0.29 59.66
N LEU A 12 25.18 0.94 58.69
CA LEU A 12 24.26 0.31 57.76
C LEU A 12 25.05 -0.57 56.76
N GLU A 13 24.47 -1.70 56.37
CA GLU A 13 24.98 -2.47 55.24
C GLU A 13 24.77 -1.69 53.93
N LEU A 14 25.54 -2.01 52.89
CA LEU A 14 25.54 -1.22 51.65
C LEU A 14 24.16 -1.17 50.96
N ASN A 15 23.38 -2.24 51.08
CA ASN A 15 21.98 -2.35 50.63
C ASN A 15 21.00 -1.57 51.52
N GLU A 16 21.30 -1.36 52.80
CA GLU A 16 20.48 -0.59 53.74
C GLU A 16 20.65 0.94 53.54
N HIS A 17 21.74 1.36 52.87
CA HIS A 17 21.95 2.77 52.51
C HIS A 17 20.91 3.33 51.53
N TYR A 18 20.17 2.47 50.82
CA TYR A 18 19.24 2.87 49.77
C TYR A 18 17.84 2.33 50.08
N THR A 19 16.96 3.21 50.53
CA THR A 19 15.54 2.87 50.78
C THR A 19 14.65 3.50 49.72
N SER A 20 13.74 2.71 49.16
CA SER A 20 12.70 3.18 48.24
C SER A 20 11.42 3.50 49.00
N LEU A 21 10.74 4.56 48.58
CA LEU A 21 9.36 4.88 49.02
C LEU A 21 8.29 4.25 48.11
N TRP A 22 8.70 3.69 46.96
CA TRP A 22 7.80 3.04 46.01
C TRP A 22 7.59 1.56 46.39
N PRO A 23 6.35 1.11 46.64
CA PRO A 23 6.08 -0.27 47.01
C PRO A 23 6.59 -1.28 45.97
N GLY A 24 7.34 -2.28 46.44
CA GLY A 24 7.87 -3.36 45.58
C GLY A 24 9.16 -3.03 44.83
N PHE A 25 9.64 -1.78 44.85
CA PHE A 25 10.96 -1.43 44.33
C PHE A 25 12.01 -1.49 45.43
N ALA A 26 13.04 -2.31 45.28
CA ALA A 26 14.16 -2.43 46.21
C ALA A 26 15.47 -2.09 45.47
N PRO A 27 15.98 -0.85 45.58
CA PRO A 27 17.15 -0.41 44.85
C PRO A 27 18.39 -1.17 45.32
N GLN A 28 19.20 -1.60 44.36
CA GLN A 28 20.52 -2.16 44.60
C GLN A 28 21.56 -1.04 44.71
N PRO A 29 22.60 -1.23 45.54
CA PRO A 29 23.68 -0.26 45.64
C PRO A 29 24.27 0.09 44.26
N PRO A 30 24.37 1.38 43.93
CA PRO A 30 24.81 1.78 42.61
C PRO A 30 26.32 1.57 42.45
N VAL A 31 26.71 0.88 41.38
CA VAL A 31 28.11 0.73 40.97
C VAL A 31 28.53 1.90 40.07
N ALA A 32 29.16 2.93 40.64
CA ALA A 32 29.69 4.06 39.88
C ALA A 32 30.87 4.74 40.60
N ALA A 33 31.76 5.37 39.83
CA ALA A 33 32.95 6.07 40.34
C ALA A 33 32.63 7.45 40.96
N ASN A 34 31.45 8.01 40.70
CA ASN A 34 31.04 9.32 41.20
C ASN A 34 29.52 9.36 41.46
N LEU A 35 29.09 10.41 42.18
CA LEU A 35 27.68 10.59 42.56
C LEU A 35 26.75 10.68 41.35
N ALA A 36 27.17 11.34 40.27
CA ALA A 36 26.35 11.50 39.07
C ALA A 36 26.05 10.14 38.41
N GLY A 37 27.06 9.29 38.26
CA GLY A 37 26.89 7.93 37.76
C GLY A 37 26.09 7.04 38.72
N ALA A 38 26.26 7.23 40.02
CA ALA A 38 25.49 6.49 41.02
C ALA A 38 23.99 6.84 40.93
N MET A 39 23.68 8.13 40.77
CA MET A 39 22.31 8.61 40.57
C MET A 39 21.72 8.08 39.26
N GLN A 40 22.47 8.11 38.16
CA GLN A 40 22.02 7.55 36.88
C GLN A 40 21.71 6.06 36.97
N HIS A 41 22.51 5.29 37.70
CA HIS A 41 22.28 3.87 37.89
C HIS A 41 21.02 3.61 38.73
N LEU A 42 20.81 4.33 39.83
CA LEU A 42 19.58 4.24 40.63
C LEU A 42 18.33 4.62 39.82
N LEU A 43 18.42 5.67 38.99
CA LEU A 43 17.34 6.05 38.07
C LEU A 43 17.08 4.96 37.02
N GLY A 44 18.12 4.33 36.50
CA GLY A 44 18.00 3.18 35.60
C GLY A 44 17.22 2.04 36.24
N GLN A 45 17.59 1.65 37.46
CA GLN A 45 16.88 0.60 38.20
C GLN A 45 15.42 0.96 38.48
N ALA A 46 15.14 2.23 38.82
CA ALA A 46 13.76 2.69 39.04
C ALA A 46 12.93 2.62 37.75
N LEU A 47 13.49 3.05 36.62
CA LEU A 47 12.83 2.99 35.31
C LEU A 47 12.65 1.55 34.82
N GLU A 48 13.61 0.65 35.05
CA GLU A 48 13.48 -0.78 34.75
C GLU A 48 12.39 -1.45 35.59
N HIS A 49 12.21 -0.99 36.84
CA HIS A 49 11.11 -1.45 37.68
C HIS A 49 9.76 -0.93 37.21
N GLU A 50 9.66 0.37 36.87
CA GLU A 50 8.43 1.00 36.39
C GLU A 50 8.03 0.51 34.99
N PHE A 51 9.00 0.27 34.11
CA PHE A 51 8.82 -0.14 32.71
C PHE A 51 9.64 -1.39 32.37
N PRO A 52 9.31 -2.57 32.94
CA PRO A 52 10.09 -3.80 32.80
C PRO A 52 10.07 -4.40 31.39
N ALA A 53 9.22 -3.89 30.49
CA ALA A 53 9.19 -4.27 29.09
C ALA A 53 9.66 -3.15 28.14
N ALA A 54 10.29 -2.09 28.67
CA ALA A 54 10.85 -1.03 27.85
C ALA A 54 11.84 -1.59 26.81
N PRO A 55 11.72 -1.19 25.54
CA PRO A 55 12.62 -1.68 24.50
C PRO A 55 14.01 -1.08 24.66
N LEU A 56 15.03 -1.93 24.51
CA LEU A 56 16.42 -1.51 24.48
C LEU A 56 16.76 -1.01 23.08
N PHE A 57 16.68 0.31 22.89
CA PHE A 57 17.10 0.93 21.64
C PHE A 57 18.62 1.01 21.54
N GLU A 58 19.18 0.62 20.40
CA GLU A 58 20.60 0.84 20.09
C GLU A 58 20.90 2.29 19.69
N THR A 59 19.85 3.11 19.48
CA THR A 59 19.94 4.53 19.14
C THR A 59 18.83 5.32 19.82
N GLU A 60 19.07 6.59 20.14
CA GLU A 60 18.07 7.42 20.80
C GLU A 60 16.83 7.60 19.91
N ALA A 61 15.65 7.24 20.43
CA ALA A 61 14.37 7.27 19.72
C ALA A 61 13.81 8.70 19.56
N LYS A 62 14.57 9.58 18.91
CA LYS A 62 14.16 10.97 18.62
C LYS A 62 13.01 11.00 17.60
N PRO A 63 12.16 12.04 17.61
CA PRO A 63 11.08 12.19 16.63
C PRO A 63 11.54 12.09 15.16
N SER A 64 12.71 12.66 14.84
CA SER A 64 13.28 12.61 13.49
C SER A 64 13.77 11.22 13.08
N VAL A 65 14.26 10.43 14.05
CA VAL A 65 14.68 9.03 13.85
C VAL A 65 13.46 8.16 13.61
N LEU A 66 12.44 8.28 14.48
CA LEU A 66 11.18 7.55 14.36
C LEU A 66 10.47 7.88 13.05
N LYS A 67 10.51 9.13 12.59
CA LYS A 67 9.95 9.54 11.29
C LYS A 67 10.59 8.81 10.13
N LYS A 68 11.93 8.77 10.08
CA LYS A 68 12.66 8.03 9.04
C LYS A 68 12.31 6.55 9.06
N VAL A 69 12.23 5.95 10.25
CA VAL A 69 11.86 4.53 10.37
C VAL A 69 10.44 4.30 9.89
N CYS A 70 9.49 5.18 10.25
CA CYS A 70 8.11 5.15 9.77
C CYS A 70 8.02 5.11 8.24
N GLU A 71 8.73 6.03 7.58
CA GLU A 71 8.77 6.14 6.11
C GLU A 71 9.33 4.86 5.45
N GLU A 72 10.32 4.22 6.06
CA GLU A 72 10.91 2.99 5.53
C GLU A 72 10.07 1.73 5.80
N VAL A 73 9.35 1.63 6.94
CA VAL A 73 8.62 0.40 7.29
C VAL A 73 7.17 0.39 6.83
N LEU A 74 6.52 1.56 6.68
CA LEU A 74 5.13 1.64 6.24
C LEU A 74 4.89 0.96 4.89
N PRO A 75 5.73 1.14 3.84
CA PRO A 75 5.52 0.48 2.56
C PRO A 75 5.52 -1.06 2.65
N ALA A 76 6.19 -1.64 3.65
CA ALA A 76 6.19 -3.09 3.86
C ALA A 76 4.78 -3.64 4.18
N THR A 77 3.87 -2.81 4.70
CA THR A 77 2.46 -3.19 4.94
C THR A 77 1.67 -3.40 3.65
N GLN A 78 2.20 -2.95 2.51
CA GLN A 78 1.56 -3.03 1.19
C GLN A 78 2.10 -4.19 0.34
N VAL A 79 3.07 -4.95 0.86
CA VAL A 79 3.71 -6.10 0.18
C VAL A 79 3.21 -7.40 0.80
N ALA A 80 2.89 -8.40 -0.02
CA ALA A 80 2.23 -9.64 0.41
C ALA A 80 3.03 -10.46 1.43
N ASP A 81 4.36 -10.51 1.31
CA ASP A 81 5.25 -11.21 2.25
C ASP A 81 5.82 -10.28 3.34
N GLY A 82 5.46 -8.99 3.31
CA GLY A 82 5.97 -7.97 4.22
C GLY A 82 7.46 -7.68 4.08
N ARG A 83 8.11 -8.12 2.99
CA ARG A 83 9.56 -7.95 2.77
C ARG A 83 9.82 -6.72 1.92
N LEU A 84 10.59 -5.78 2.45
CA LEU A 84 10.95 -4.55 1.76
C LEU A 84 12.46 -4.36 1.75
N ALA A 85 13.05 -4.14 0.58
CA ALA A 85 14.46 -3.80 0.46
C ALA A 85 14.70 -2.40 1.04
N ILE A 86 15.66 -2.29 1.95
CA ILE A 86 16.03 -1.02 2.59
C ILE A 86 17.35 -0.54 2.03
N ASP A 87 17.44 0.77 1.75
CA ASP A 87 18.69 1.39 1.31
C ASP A 87 19.82 1.16 2.33
N LYS A 88 21.04 0.90 1.83
CA LYS A 88 22.19 0.55 2.66
C LYS A 88 22.44 1.56 3.78
N THR A 89 22.23 2.85 3.53
CA THR A 89 22.47 3.93 4.52
C THR A 89 21.42 3.96 5.63
N LYS A 90 20.21 3.44 5.36
CA LYS A 90 19.07 3.45 6.28
C LYS A 90 18.90 2.14 7.05
N ARG A 91 19.60 1.07 6.65
CA ARG A 91 19.53 -0.23 7.35
C ARG A 91 19.87 -0.13 8.84
N PRO A 92 20.94 0.54 9.29
CA PRO A 92 21.25 0.60 10.71
C PRO A 92 20.09 1.20 11.52
N ILE A 93 19.54 2.33 11.09
CA ILE A 93 18.47 3.02 11.85
C ILE A 93 17.17 2.21 11.92
N VAL A 94 16.80 1.51 10.84
CA VAL A 94 15.62 0.64 10.85
C VAL A 94 15.82 -0.54 11.80
N ARG A 95 16.99 -1.20 11.76
CA ARG A 95 17.30 -2.33 12.67
C ARG A 95 17.26 -1.89 14.14
N GLN A 96 17.89 -0.76 14.44
CA GLN A 96 18.08 -0.23 15.80
C GLN A 96 16.79 0.25 16.48
N VAL A 97 15.70 0.44 15.71
CA VAL A 97 14.43 0.99 16.19
C VAL A 97 13.27 0.02 15.96
N ALA A 98 13.09 -0.49 14.74
CA ALA A 98 11.96 -1.34 14.38
C ALA A 98 12.01 -2.71 15.10
N GLY A 99 13.21 -3.27 15.27
CA GLY A 99 13.43 -4.51 16.01
C GLY A 99 13.04 -4.39 17.48
N PRO A 100 13.65 -3.45 18.25
CA PRO A 100 13.27 -3.22 19.65
C PRO A 100 11.78 -2.89 19.84
N LEU A 101 11.17 -2.15 18.90
CA LEU A 101 9.72 -1.88 18.91
C LEU A 101 8.85 -3.05 18.45
N ARG A 102 9.42 -4.20 18.07
CA ARG A 102 8.69 -5.38 17.58
C ARG A 102 7.82 -5.10 16.35
N LEU A 103 8.20 -4.13 15.54
CA LEU A 103 7.54 -3.82 14.26
C LEU A 103 7.91 -4.83 13.18
N GLY A 104 9.07 -5.46 13.31
CA GLY A 104 9.60 -6.42 12.36
C GLY A 104 11.09 -6.65 12.58
N GLU A 105 11.69 -7.41 11.69
CA GLU A 105 13.07 -7.85 11.83
C GLU A 105 13.90 -7.42 10.62
N MET A 106 15.16 -7.11 10.89
CA MET A 106 16.18 -6.96 9.86
C MET A 106 17.51 -7.44 10.42
N GLY A 107 18.03 -8.52 9.85
CA GLY A 107 19.34 -9.05 10.21
C GLY A 107 20.46 -8.03 9.94
N ILE A 108 21.59 -8.17 10.65
CA ILE A 108 22.72 -7.22 10.57
C ILE A 108 23.21 -7.05 9.13
N ASP A 109 23.32 -8.15 8.38
CA ASP A 109 23.74 -8.17 6.97
C ASP A 109 22.57 -8.33 5.98
N ALA A 110 21.32 -8.23 6.48
CA ALA A 110 20.15 -8.37 5.64
C ALA A 110 19.94 -7.12 4.78
N THR A 111 19.50 -7.34 3.55
CA THR A 111 19.13 -6.26 2.61
C THR A 111 17.66 -5.88 2.71
N HIS A 112 16.85 -6.70 3.38
CA HIS A 112 15.41 -6.55 3.48
C HIS A 112 14.96 -6.47 4.94
N PHE A 113 14.05 -5.55 5.22
CA PHE A 113 13.21 -5.55 6.42
C PHE A 113 12.04 -6.51 6.21
N VAL A 114 11.67 -7.26 7.24
CA VAL A 114 10.52 -8.16 7.26
C VAL A 114 9.53 -7.67 8.30
N LEU A 115 8.33 -7.28 7.86
CA LEU A 115 7.26 -6.79 8.73
C LEU A 115 6.81 -7.88 9.71
N GLY A 116 6.82 -7.55 11.00
CA GLY A 116 6.38 -8.44 12.07
C GLY A 116 4.87 -8.45 12.23
N GLN A 117 4.36 -9.48 12.93
CA GLN A 117 2.93 -9.65 13.24
C GLN A 117 2.60 -9.39 14.71
N HIS A 118 3.61 -9.05 15.53
CA HIS A 118 3.46 -8.97 16.99
C HIS A 118 2.30 -8.06 17.42
N TRP A 119 2.31 -6.81 16.98
CA TRP A 119 1.30 -5.83 17.34
C TRP A 119 -0.07 -6.15 16.79
N LYS A 120 -0.15 -6.63 15.54
CA LYS A 120 -1.42 -7.07 14.95
C LYS A 120 -2.05 -8.20 15.76
N THR A 121 -1.29 -9.24 16.07
CA THR A 121 -1.77 -10.37 16.90
C THR A 121 -2.15 -9.90 18.30
N HIS A 122 -1.32 -9.06 18.93
CA HIS A 122 -1.57 -8.57 20.28
C HIS A 122 -2.84 -7.72 20.38
N PHE A 123 -3.00 -6.72 19.51
CA PHE A 123 -4.19 -5.86 19.51
C PHE A 123 -5.45 -6.60 19.08
N THR A 124 -5.37 -7.51 18.12
CA THR A 124 -6.53 -8.33 17.71
C THR A 124 -7.00 -9.21 18.88
N ARG A 125 -6.06 -9.84 19.60
CA ARG A 125 -6.37 -10.64 20.79
C ARG A 125 -7.01 -9.77 21.88
N LYS A 126 -6.42 -8.61 22.19
CA LYS A 126 -6.94 -7.70 23.21
C LYS A 126 -8.33 -7.15 22.86
N ALA A 127 -8.57 -6.79 21.61
CA ALA A 127 -9.89 -6.36 21.14
C ALA A 127 -10.95 -7.47 21.29
N ALA A 128 -10.59 -8.73 20.99
CA ALA A 128 -11.48 -9.87 21.20
C ALA A 128 -11.74 -10.15 22.69
N GLU A 129 -10.74 -10.00 23.57
CA GLU A 129 -10.87 -10.19 25.02
C GLU A 129 -11.77 -9.13 25.68
N THR A 130 -11.65 -7.86 25.29
CA THR A 130 -12.38 -6.77 25.95
C THR A 130 -13.71 -6.41 25.27
N GLY A 131 -13.94 -6.86 24.03
CA GLY A 131 -15.11 -6.47 23.22
C GLY A 131 -15.24 -4.96 23.03
N SER A 132 -14.14 -4.21 23.18
CA SER A 132 -14.14 -2.75 23.19
C SER A 132 -13.82 -2.16 21.81
N ASP A 133 -14.27 -0.93 21.58
CA ASP A 133 -13.94 -0.19 20.37
C ASP A 133 -12.44 0.03 20.23
N LEU A 134 -11.97 -0.05 18.98
CA LEU A 134 -10.56 0.09 18.63
C LEU A 134 -10.17 1.57 18.61
N THR A 135 -9.88 2.15 19.78
CA THR A 135 -9.45 3.55 19.93
C THR A 135 -7.95 3.67 20.15
N VAL A 136 -7.35 4.79 19.75
CA VAL A 136 -5.93 5.09 19.98
C VAL A 136 -5.57 5.04 21.46
N ARG A 137 -6.43 5.59 22.33
CA ARG A 137 -6.26 5.50 23.79
C ARG A 137 -6.15 4.05 24.26
N GLN A 138 -7.02 3.19 23.74
CA GLN A 138 -7.06 1.79 24.13
C GLN A 138 -5.85 1.02 23.60
N LEU A 139 -5.43 1.29 22.36
CA LEU A 139 -4.19 0.73 21.81
C LEU A 139 -2.99 1.09 22.68
N ARG A 140 -2.81 2.36 23.05
CA ARG A 140 -1.73 2.80 23.95
C ARG A 140 -1.75 2.06 25.27
N LYS A 141 -2.93 1.93 25.90
CA LYS A 141 -3.08 1.15 27.14
C LYS A 141 -2.66 -0.31 26.95
N TRP A 142 -2.99 -0.93 25.81
CA TRP A 142 -2.59 -2.31 25.53
C TRP A 142 -1.11 -2.48 25.20
N MET A 143 -0.40 -1.42 24.80
CA MET A 143 1.06 -1.48 24.63
C MET A 143 1.78 -1.71 25.96
N ASP A 144 1.18 -1.26 27.06
CA ASP A 144 1.70 -1.43 28.41
C ASP A 144 1.16 -2.70 29.13
N ASP A 145 0.43 -3.57 28.42
CA ASP A 145 -0.16 -4.80 28.93
C ASP A 145 0.45 -6.02 28.20
N PRO A 146 1.01 -7.02 28.90
CA PRO A 146 0.90 -7.27 30.35
C PRO A 146 1.94 -6.56 31.21
N LYS A 147 2.99 -6.02 30.62
CA LYS A 147 4.07 -5.34 31.31
C LYS A 147 4.25 -3.96 30.68
N PRO A 148 4.36 -2.89 31.48
CA PRO A 148 4.49 -1.54 30.94
C PRO A 148 5.81 -1.37 30.19
N MET A 149 5.72 -0.75 29.02
CA MET A 149 6.85 -0.45 28.13
C MET A 149 7.30 1.00 28.27
N GLY A 150 6.43 1.92 28.69
CA GLY A 150 6.81 3.33 28.92
C GLY A 150 7.22 4.08 27.65
N LEU A 151 6.65 3.70 26.51
CA LEU A 151 7.07 4.24 25.21
C LEU A 151 6.76 5.74 25.10
N PRO A 152 7.67 6.55 24.53
CA PRO A 152 7.38 7.92 24.13
C PRO A 152 6.20 7.96 23.15
N LYS A 153 5.43 9.06 23.18
CA LYS A 153 4.21 9.21 22.38
C LYS A 153 4.44 8.99 20.88
N ASP A 154 5.56 9.48 20.34
CA ASP A 154 5.90 9.29 18.93
C ASP A 154 6.22 7.82 18.59
N ALA A 155 6.81 7.06 19.52
CA ALA A 155 7.06 5.64 19.32
C ALA A 155 5.75 4.83 19.37
N GLN A 156 4.82 5.21 20.26
CA GLN A 156 3.47 4.66 20.26
C GLN A 156 2.75 4.97 18.93
N ASN A 157 2.87 6.21 18.44
CA ASN A 157 2.27 6.63 17.16
C ASN A 157 2.81 5.80 16.00
N LEU A 158 4.12 5.53 15.96
CA LEU A 158 4.73 4.65 14.96
C LEU A 158 4.06 3.27 14.96
N VAL A 159 3.94 2.63 16.13
CA VAL A 159 3.29 1.32 16.24
C VAL A 159 1.84 1.37 15.77
N ILE A 160 1.08 2.38 16.19
CA ILE A 160 -0.33 2.55 15.82
C ILE A 160 -0.50 2.73 14.31
N LEU A 161 0.33 3.58 13.68
CA LEU A 161 0.27 3.83 12.23
C LEU A 161 0.62 2.57 11.43
N VAL A 162 1.65 1.83 11.84
CA VAL A 162 2.02 0.55 11.19
C VAL A 162 0.90 -0.47 11.36
N TYR A 163 0.34 -0.61 12.56
CA TYR A 163 -0.78 -1.52 12.81
C TYR A 163 -2.03 -1.16 11.99
N ALA A 164 -2.38 0.12 11.93
CA ALA A 164 -3.51 0.62 11.16
C ALA A 164 -3.33 0.30 9.67
N ALA A 165 -2.15 0.59 9.11
CA ALA A 165 -1.83 0.28 7.72
C ALA A 165 -1.84 -1.25 7.45
N GLN A 166 -1.24 -2.06 8.34
CA GLN A 166 -1.19 -3.52 8.22
C GLN A 166 -2.57 -4.21 8.34
N SER A 167 -3.54 -3.51 8.93
CA SER A 167 -4.90 -4.02 9.17
C SER A 167 -5.96 -3.32 8.31
N ASN A 168 -5.54 -2.49 7.34
CA ASN A 168 -6.43 -1.68 6.51
C ASN A 168 -7.46 -0.88 7.34
N LEU A 169 -6.97 -0.20 8.38
CA LEU A 169 -7.75 0.68 9.25
C LEU A 169 -7.40 2.13 8.96
N THR A 170 -8.40 3.00 8.96
CA THR A 170 -8.23 4.47 8.94
C THR A 170 -8.58 5.06 10.29
N LEU A 171 -7.88 6.14 10.64
CA LEU A 171 -8.18 6.89 11.85
C LEU A 171 -9.30 7.88 11.56
N HIS A 172 -10.28 7.93 12.46
CA HIS A 172 -11.38 8.88 12.44
C HIS A 172 -11.38 9.68 13.75
N LEU A 173 -11.67 10.96 13.66
CA LEU A 173 -11.84 11.85 14.81
C LEU A 173 -13.18 12.57 14.68
N HIS A 174 -14.03 12.45 15.70
CA HIS A 174 -15.39 13.02 15.68
C HIS A 174 -16.23 12.63 14.44
N GLY A 175 -16.07 11.39 13.98
CA GLY A 175 -16.80 10.82 12.85
C GLY A 175 -16.19 11.08 11.46
N ALA A 176 -15.25 12.02 11.33
CA ALA A 176 -14.57 12.31 10.07
C ALA A 176 -13.21 11.61 9.98
N PRO A 177 -12.74 11.23 8.77
CA PRO A 177 -11.37 10.76 8.57
C PRO A 177 -10.36 11.77 9.11
N TYR A 178 -9.33 11.30 9.80
CA TYR A 178 -8.25 12.10 10.36
C TYR A 178 -6.92 11.70 9.71
N ASP A 179 -6.25 12.66 9.08
CA ASP A 179 -4.94 12.45 8.48
C ASP A 179 -3.86 12.43 9.57
N ALA A 180 -3.58 11.23 10.07
CA ALA A 180 -2.69 11.01 11.19
C ALA A 180 -1.23 11.08 10.75
N THR A 181 -0.41 11.81 11.51
CA THR A 181 1.03 11.88 11.30
C THR A 181 1.75 11.32 12.51
N LEU A 182 3.04 10.99 12.36
CA LEU A 182 3.83 10.47 13.48
C LEU A 182 3.80 11.40 14.71
N SER A 183 3.75 12.71 14.49
CA SER A 183 3.68 13.72 15.56
C SER A 183 2.29 13.92 16.14
N SER A 184 1.23 13.51 15.42
CA SER A 184 -0.15 13.78 15.81
C SER A 184 -1.06 12.59 15.55
N VAL A 185 -1.29 11.84 16.63
CA VAL A 185 -2.29 10.77 16.71
C VAL A 185 -3.09 10.96 18.02
N PRO A 186 -4.20 11.71 17.98
CA PRO A 186 -5.01 11.99 19.17
C PRO A 186 -5.58 10.72 19.82
N ASP A 187 -5.67 10.70 21.15
CA ASP A 187 -6.24 9.57 21.92
C ASP A 187 -7.71 9.29 21.59
N ALA A 188 -8.45 10.33 21.18
CA ALA A 188 -9.85 10.26 20.81
C ALA A 188 -10.08 9.70 19.40
N CYS A 189 -9.03 9.39 18.64
CA CYS A 189 -9.20 8.77 17.35
C CYS A 189 -9.67 7.32 17.48
N GLU A 190 -10.64 6.97 16.64
CA GLU A 190 -11.14 5.61 16.44
C GLU A 190 -10.52 5.03 15.18
N LEU A 191 -10.14 3.75 15.22
CA LEU A 191 -9.68 3.01 14.06
C LEU A 191 -10.87 2.28 13.45
N ARG A 192 -11.15 2.55 12.17
CA ARG A 192 -12.26 1.94 11.43
C ARG A 192 -11.75 1.19 10.21
N PRO A 193 -12.31 0.02 9.86
CA PRO A 193 -11.98 -0.66 8.61
C PRO A 193 -12.19 0.25 7.42
N VAL A 194 -11.23 0.23 6.49
CA VAL A 194 -11.39 0.87 5.19
C VAL A 194 -12.41 0.08 4.38
N ASP A 195 -13.29 0.79 3.70
CA ASP A 195 -14.18 0.21 2.69
C ASP A 195 -13.33 -0.20 1.48
N LEU A 196 -12.97 -1.49 1.45
CA LEU A 196 -12.17 -2.10 0.39
C LEU A 196 -13.09 -2.80 -0.61
N PRO A 197 -12.71 -2.84 -1.91
CA PRO A 197 -13.44 -3.63 -2.88
C PRO A 197 -13.43 -5.12 -2.49
N PRO A 198 -14.45 -5.89 -2.90
CA PRO A 198 -14.46 -7.33 -2.72
C PRO A 198 -13.18 -7.98 -3.27
N ALA A 199 -12.64 -8.98 -2.57
CA ALA A 199 -11.47 -9.73 -3.02
C ALA A 199 -11.57 -10.29 -4.47
N PRO A 200 -12.69 -10.90 -4.91
CA PRO A 200 -12.80 -11.36 -6.30
C PRO A 200 -12.75 -10.20 -7.31
N ASP A 201 -13.38 -9.07 -6.99
CA ASP A 201 -13.36 -7.88 -7.86
C ASP A 201 -11.95 -7.31 -7.98
N TRP A 202 -11.18 -7.32 -6.89
CA TRP A 202 -9.79 -6.89 -6.87
C TRP A 202 -8.89 -7.74 -7.76
N GLU A 203 -9.02 -9.07 -7.70
CA GLU A 203 -8.22 -9.98 -8.53
C GLU A 203 -8.52 -9.78 -10.02
N VAL A 204 -9.80 -9.68 -10.39
CA VAL A 204 -10.22 -9.41 -11.78
C VAL A 204 -9.73 -8.04 -12.24
N ALA A 205 -9.87 -7.02 -11.40
CA ALA A 205 -9.42 -5.67 -11.74
C ALA A 205 -7.90 -5.60 -11.93
N LEU A 206 -7.12 -6.28 -11.09
CA LEU A 206 -5.66 -6.38 -11.25
C LEU A 206 -5.28 -7.07 -12.57
N HIS A 207 -5.95 -8.17 -12.90
CA HIS A 207 -5.72 -8.88 -14.15
C HIS A 207 -5.97 -7.98 -15.35
N ARG A 208 -7.14 -7.33 -15.39
CA ARG A 208 -7.57 -6.45 -16.48
C ARG A 208 -6.75 -5.17 -16.59
N ALA A 209 -6.35 -4.58 -15.48
CA ALA A 209 -5.43 -3.45 -15.48
C ALA A 209 -4.10 -3.82 -16.18
N GLY A 210 -3.59 -5.02 -15.93
CA GLY A 210 -2.39 -5.54 -16.58
C GLY A 210 -2.60 -5.88 -18.06
N THR A 211 -3.65 -6.62 -18.40
CA THR A 211 -3.88 -7.11 -19.77
C THR A 211 -4.37 -6.01 -20.72
N ILE A 212 -5.26 -5.11 -20.26
CA ILE A 212 -5.88 -4.08 -21.10
C ILE A 212 -5.09 -2.77 -21.10
N PHE A 213 -4.59 -2.34 -19.94
CA PHE A 213 -3.94 -1.03 -19.80
C PHE A 213 -2.41 -1.11 -19.63
N GLY A 214 -1.85 -2.32 -19.48
CA GLY A 214 -0.42 -2.49 -19.20
C GLY A 214 0.00 -1.97 -17.83
N VAL A 215 -0.95 -1.82 -16.89
CA VAL A 215 -0.70 -1.31 -15.54
C VAL A 215 -0.48 -2.48 -14.58
N ALA A 216 0.73 -2.61 -14.06
CA ALA A 216 1.10 -3.66 -13.13
C ALA A 216 0.82 -3.25 -11.67
N GLY A 217 -0.19 -3.87 -11.05
CA GLY A 217 -0.50 -3.69 -9.63
C GLY A 217 0.15 -4.72 -8.70
N LEU A 218 0.16 -4.42 -7.39
CA LEU A 218 0.53 -5.37 -6.35
C LEU A 218 -0.66 -6.26 -5.99
N LYS A 219 -0.45 -7.57 -5.82
CA LYS A 219 -1.52 -8.54 -5.57
C LYS A 219 -2.26 -8.33 -4.24
N LEU A 220 -1.57 -7.84 -3.22
CA LEU A 220 -2.16 -7.66 -1.89
C LEU A 220 -3.31 -6.65 -1.94
N LEU A 221 -4.49 -7.05 -1.47
CA LEU A 221 -5.63 -6.15 -1.30
C LEU A 221 -5.40 -5.25 -0.08
N SER A 222 -5.13 -3.98 -0.34
CA SER A 222 -4.94 -2.95 0.67
C SER A 222 -5.40 -1.59 0.16
N ALA A 223 -5.68 -0.67 1.08
CA ALA A 223 -6.12 0.68 0.71
C ALA A 223 -5.09 1.41 -0.17
N GLY A 224 -3.80 1.26 0.15
CA GLY A 224 -2.71 1.86 -0.63
C GLY A 224 -2.58 1.26 -2.03
N ASN A 225 -2.70 -0.06 -2.17
CA ASN A 225 -2.61 -0.73 -3.46
C ASN A 225 -3.81 -0.41 -4.36
N VAL A 226 -5.01 -0.35 -3.77
CA VAL A 226 -6.24 0.08 -4.47
C VAL A 226 -6.09 1.52 -4.97
N ALA A 227 -5.62 2.44 -4.12
CA ALA A 227 -5.43 3.84 -4.51
C ALA A 227 -4.39 3.99 -5.64
N LYS A 228 -3.26 3.28 -5.54
CA LYS A 228 -2.20 3.29 -6.56
C LYS A 228 -2.70 2.76 -7.90
N LEU A 229 -3.29 1.56 -7.91
CA LEU A 229 -3.84 0.96 -9.14
C LEU A 229 -4.88 1.89 -9.78
N SER A 230 -5.77 2.46 -8.95
CA SER A 230 -6.83 3.35 -9.42
C SER A 230 -6.28 4.62 -10.07
N SER A 231 -5.25 5.22 -9.48
CA SER A 231 -4.57 6.39 -10.02
C SER A 231 -3.86 6.08 -11.35
N GLU A 232 -3.09 4.99 -11.41
CA GLU A 232 -2.35 4.59 -12.62
C GLU A 232 -3.29 4.22 -13.77
N CYS A 233 -4.36 3.46 -13.51
CA CYS A 233 -5.36 3.11 -14.52
C CYS A 233 -6.09 4.35 -15.04
N ARG A 234 -6.50 5.27 -14.16
CA ARG A 234 -7.17 6.51 -14.57
C ARG A 234 -6.25 7.41 -15.40
N HIS A 235 -4.98 7.50 -15.02
CA HIS A 235 -3.99 8.23 -15.79
C HIS A 235 -3.83 7.62 -17.19
N LYS A 236 -3.60 6.30 -17.26
CA LYS A 236 -3.44 5.61 -18.54
C LYS A 236 -4.68 5.71 -19.43
N ALA A 237 -5.86 5.56 -18.86
CA ALA A 237 -7.12 5.73 -19.57
C ALA A 237 -7.27 7.16 -20.13
N SER A 238 -6.89 8.18 -19.34
CA SER A 238 -6.93 9.57 -19.81
C SER A 238 -5.98 9.83 -20.98
N GLU A 239 -4.79 9.21 -21.01
CA GLU A 239 -3.84 9.34 -22.11
C GLU A 239 -4.37 8.76 -23.43
N VAL A 240 -4.92 7.54 -23.37
CA VAL A 240 -5.33 6.77 -24.56
C VAL A 240 -6.75 7.07 -25.01
N ARG A 241 -7.52 7.85 -24.23
CA ARG A 241 -8.95 8.14 -24.46
C ARG A 241 -9.25 8.63 -25.87
N ARG A 242 -8.58 9.70 -26.31
CA ARG A 242 -8.85 10.32 -27.61
C ARG A 242 -8.50 9.39 -28.77
N ALA A 243 -7.39 8.66 -28.66
CA ALA A 243 -6.97 7.72 -29.69
C ALA A 243 -7.95 6.54 -29.82
N CYS A 244 -8.46 6.00 -28.70
CA CYS A 244 -9.47 4.95 -28.73
C CYS A 244 -10.78 5.43 -29.37
N GLU A 245 -11.18 6.66 -29.08
CA GLU A 245 -12.35 7.29 -29.69
C GLU A 245 -12.18 7.52 -31.19
N GLY A 246 -11.05 8.08 -31.62
CA GLY A 246 -10.72 8.29 -33.03
C GLY A 246 -10.67 6.99 -33.82
N TYR A 247 -9.98 5.97 -33.30
CA TYR A 247 -9.92 4.64 -33.91
C TYR A 247 -11.31 4.02 -34.09
N ALA A 248 -12.15 4.02 -33.05
CA ALA A 248 -13.50 3.43 -33.13
C ALA A 248 -14.39 4.15 -34.16
N GLN A 249 -14.37 5.49 -34.17
CA GLN A 249 -15.10 6.29 -35.15
C GLN A 249 -14.62 6.03 -36.58
N ARG A 250 -13.29 6.00 -36.77
CA ARG A 250 -12.70 5.81 -38.09
C ARG A 250 -12.93 4.40 -38.63
N LEU A 251 -12.80 3.39 -37.78
CA LEU A 251 -13.10 2.01 -38.12
C LEU A 251 -14.56 1.85 -38.55
N GLN A 252 -15.49 2.45 -37.80
CA GLN A 252 -16.91 2.43 -38.15
C GLN A 252 -17.18 3.04 -39.52
N GLN A 253 -16.61 4.22 -39.78
CA GLN A 253 -16.75 4.91 -41.06
C GLN A 253 -16.26 4.02 -42.21
N ARG A 254 -15.06 3.45 -42.08
CA ARG A 254 -14.49 2.58 -43.13
C ARG A 254 -15.30 1.31 -43.35
N MET A 255 -15.81 0.68 -42.29
CA MET A 255 -16.66 -0.50 -42.43
C MET A 255 -17.96 -0.18 -43.18
N VAL A 256 -18.59 0.97 -42.91
CA VAL A 256 -19.79 1.41 -43.63
C VAL A 256 -19.48 1.72 -45.10
N GLU A 257 -18.38 2.42 -45.40
CA GLU A 257 -17.92 2.68 -46.77
C GLU A 257 -17.61 1.37 -47.52
N LEU A 258 -17.17 0.33 -46.81
CA LEU A 258 -16.95 -0.99 -47.37
C LEU A 258 -18.25 -1.82 -47.50
N GLY A 259 -19.40 -1.34 -47.03
CA GLY A 259 -20.68 -2.08 -47.09
C GLY A 259 -20.80 -3.18 -46.02
N MET A 260 -19.90 -3.21 -45.04
CA MET A 260 -19.94 -4.14 -43.92
C MET A 260 -20.92 -3.65 -42.85
N THR A 261 -21.40 -4.56 -42.00
CA THR A 261 -22.23 -4.22 -40.83
C THR A 261 -21.35 -4.10 -39.59
N PRO A 262 -21.03 -2.88 -39.10
CA PRO A 262 -19.97 -2.69 -38.11
C PRO A 262 -20.22 -3.49 -36.82
N HIS A 263 -21.46 -3.47 -36.32
CA HIS A 263 -21.84 -4.08 -35.04
C HIS A 263 -21.75 -5.62 -34.99
N VAL A 264 -21.56 -6.28 -36.14
CA VAL A 264 -21.43 -7.74 -36.21
C VAL A 264 -19.97 -8.18 -36.05
N THR A 265 -19.02 -7.33 -36.44
CA THR A 265 -17.59 -7.69 -36.49
C THR A 265 -16.94 -7.64 -35.11
N ASP A 266 -16.06 -8.61 -34.83
CA ASP A 266 -15.36 -8.71 -33.55
C ASP A 266 -14.39 -7.55 -33.33
N ARG A 267 -13.77 -7.06 -34.42
CA ARG A 267 -12.90 -5.88 -34.38
C ARG A 267 -13.63 -4.62 -33.94
N MET A 268 -14.85 -4.38 -34.43
CA MET A 268 -15.65 -3.22 -34.02
C MET A 268 -16.19 -3.38 -32.59
N LYS A 269 -16.64 -4.57 -32.20
CA LYS A 269 -17.06 -4.84 -30.81
C LYS A 269 -15.92 -4.55 -29.84
N THR A 270 -14.70 -4.99 -30.16
CA THR A 270 -13.49 -4.73 -29.37
C THR A 270 -13.20 -3.23 -29.28
N ALA A 271 -13.21 -2.51 -30.41
CA ALA A 271 -12.94 -1.07 -30.44
C ALA A 271 -13.93 -0.27 -29.59
N VAL A 272 -15.22 -0.59 -29.69
CA VAL A 272 -16.29 0.05 -28.90
C VAL A 272 -16.16 -0.29 -27.42
N ALA A 273 -15.92 -1.56 -27.06
CA ALA A 273 -15.73 -1.97 -25.67
C ALA A 273 -14.51 -1.27 -25.04
N ALA A 274 -13.39 -1.19 -25.76
CA ALA A 274 -12.18 -0.50 -25.32
C ALA A 274 -12.40 1.01 -25.13
N GLN A 275 -13.09 1.67 -26.08
CA GLN A 275 -13.46 3.07 -25.99
C GLN A 275 -14.36 3.34 -24.78
N LEU A 276 -15.42 2.54 -24.58
CA LEU A 276 -16.35 2.68 -23.47
C LEU A 276 -15.65 2.52 -22.12
N LEU A 277 -14.81 1.49 -21.98
CA LEU A 277 -14.04 1.25 -20.76
C LEU A 277 -13.09 2.41 -20.47
N THR A 278 -12.35 2.87 -21.47
CA THR A 278 -11.41 3.99 -21.34
C THR A 278 -12.11 5.29 -20.94
N ASN A 279 -13.27 5.59 -21.56
CA ASN A 279 -14.09 6.74 -21.22
C ASN A 279 -14.59 6.67 -19.77
N LYS A 280 -15.13 5.52 -19.35
CA LYS A 280 -15.61 5.29 -17.97
C LYS A 280 -14.48 5.47 -16.97
N LEU A 281 -13.31 4.87 -17.19
CA LEU A 281 -12.18 4.97 -16.25
C LEU A 281 -11.60 6.37 -16.16
N SER A 282 -11.51 7.12 -17.27
CA SER A 282 -10.98 8.50 -17.24
C SER A 282 -11.84 9.45 -16.38
N SER A 283 -13.14 9.21 -16.32
CA SER A 283 -14.13 10.05 -15.63
C SER A 283 -14.59 9.49 -14.28
N ALA A 284 -14.20 8.26 -13.94
CA ALA A 284 -14.59 7.62 -12.69
C ALA A 284 -13.89 8.23 -11.46
N GLU A 285 -14.62 8.25 -10.35
CA GLU A 285 -14.07 8.52 -9.03
C GLU A 285 -13.07 7.42 -8.62
N PRO A 286 -12.00 7.72 -7.85
CA PRO A 286 -10.98 6.75 -7.48
C PRO A 286 -11.53 5.44 -6.90
N LYS A 287 -12.54 5.53 -6.04
CA LYS A 287 -13.19 4.36 -5.41
C LYS A 287 -13.96 3.46 -6.39
N ALA A 288 -14.36 3.98 -7.55
CA ALA A 288 -15.16 3.26 -8.53
C ALA A 288 -14.30 2.56 -9.60
N ILE A 289 -12.99 2.84 -9.66
CA ILE A 289 -12.10 2.31 -10.69
C ILE A 289 -12.03 0.77 -10.64
N VAL A 290 -11.82 0.19 -9.45
CA VAL A 290 -11.74 -1.27 -9.29
C VAL A 290 -13.05 -1.94 -9.73
N ALA A 291 -14.19 -1.44 -9.26
CA ALA A 291 -15.49 -1.99 -9.66
C ALA A 291 -15.72 -1.87 -11.17
N THR A 292 -15.33 -0.74 -11.78
CA THR A 292 -15.45 -0.51 -13.23
C THR A 292 -14.60 -1.49 -14.04
N LEU A 293 -13.38 -1.79 -13.58
CA LEU A 293 -12.51 -2.79 -14.19
C LEU A 293 -13.09 -4.20 -14.02
N ALA A 294 -13.58 -4.54 -12.82
CA ALA A 294 -14.15 -5.86 -12.52
C ALA A 294 -15.45 -6.14 -13.31
N SER A 295 -16.29 -5.13 -13.51
CA SER A 295 -17.53 -5.23 -14.28
C SER A 295 -17.38 -4.86 -15.76
N ALA A 296 -16.15 -4.71 -16.26
CA ALA A 296 -15.91 -4.36 -17.66
C ALA A 296 -16.47 -5.43 -18.60
N THR A 297 -17.17 -4.98 -19.65
CA THR A 297 -17.68 -5.85 -20.70
C THR A 297 -16.53 -6.27 -21.62
N ILE A 298 -16.25 -7.57 -21.67
CA ILE A 298 -15.26 -8.16 -22.58
C ILE A 298 -16.03 -8.88 -23.68
N GLU A 299 -16.18 -8.23 -24.83
CA GLU A 299 -16.95 -8.76 -25.96
C GLU A 299 -16.20 -9.86 -26.74
N THR A 300 -14.87 -9.76 -26.81
CA THR A 300 -14.01 -10.68 -27.57
C THR A 300 -12.97 -11.31 -26.65
N SER A 301 -11.90 -10.58 -26.33
CA SER A 301 -10.86 -10.98 -25.38
C SER A 301 -10.20 -9.77 -24.73
N GLU A 302 -9.65 -9.97 -23.53
CA GLU A 302 -8.93 -8.91 -22.83
C GLU A 302 -7.64 -8.51 -23.56
N THR A 303 -6.97 -9.46 -24.22
CA THR A 303 -5.78 -9.22 -25.03
C THR A 303 -6.08 -8.37 -26.26
N ALA A 304 -7.18 -8.63 -26.97
CA ALA A 304 -7.59 -7.82 -28.11
C ALA A 304 -7.95 -6.39 -27.68
N MET A 305 -8.62 -6.23 -26.53
CA MET A 305 -8.86 -4.91 -25.94
C MET A 305 -7.55 -4.21 -25.57
N GLY A 306 -6.58 -4.94 -25.00
CA GLY A 306 -5.26 -4.39 -24.67
C GLY A 306 -4.47 -3.93 -25.90
N GLU A 307 -4.48 -4.72 -26.98
CA GLU A 307 -3.88 -4.30 -28.25
C GLU A 307 -4.57 -3.07 -28.83
N CYS A 308 -5.91 -3.05 -28.78
CA CYS A 308 -6.69 -1.89 -29.21
C CYS A 308 -6.33 -0.64 -28.41
N VAL A 309 -6.27 -0.71 -27.08
CA VAL A 309 -5.92 0.41 -26.21
C VAL A 309 -4.46 0.84 -26.42
N GLY A 310 -3.54 -0.10 -26.54
CA GLY A 310 -2.10 0.16 -26.69
C GLY A 310 -1.71 0.75 -28.05
N LYS A 311 -2.41 0.36 -29.13
CA LYS A 311 -2.08 0.76 -30.51
C LYS A 311 -3.11 1.67 -31.17
N ALA A 312 -4.10 2.18 -30.41
CA ALA A 312 -5.22 2.93 -30.97
C ALA A 312 -4.81 4.04 -31.97
N ALA A 313 -3.81 4.86 -31.62
CA ALA A 313 -3.35 5.95 -32.48
C ALA A 313 -2.66 5.45 -33.77
N GLU A 314 -1.90 4.36 -33.68
CA GLU A 314 -1.27 3.72 -34.85
C GLU A 314 -2.34 3.11 -35.77
N LEU A 315 -3.30 2.41 -35.18
CA LEU A 315 -4.41 1.78 -35.91
C LEU A 315 -5.28 2.84 -36.61
N GLU A 316 -5.56 3.96 -35.94
CA GLU A 316 -6.25 5.12 -36.53
C GLU A 316 -5.47 5.68 -37.73
N GLY A 317 -4.16 5.96 -37.57
CA GLY A 317 -3.32 6.46 -38.65
C GLY A 317 -3.18 5.48 -39.83
N ASN A 318 -3.15 4.17 -39.56
CA ASN A 318 -3.16 3.14 -40.60
C ASN A 318 -4.48 3.15 -41.38
N LEU A 319 -5.62 3.35 -40.72
CA LEU A 319 -6.92 3.50 -41.39
C LEU A 319 -7.03 4.80 -42.20
N ASP A 320 -6.18 5.80 -41.98
CA ASP A 320 -6.12 6.99 -42.83
C ASP A 320 -5.22 6.80 -44.05
N THR A 321 -4.12 6.08 -43.90
CA THR A 321 -3.05 5.99 -44.90
C THR A 321 -3.11 4.76 -45.80
N ALA A 322 -4.01 3.80 -45.55
CA ALA A 322 -4.11 2.52 -46.26
C ALA A 322 -4.50 2.58 -47.77
N GLY A 323 -4.45 3.75 -48.42
CA GLY A 323 -4.61 3.84 -49.88
C GLY A 323 -5.99 3.39 -50.40
N TRP A 324 -7.04 3.69 -49.64
CA TRP A 324 -8.43 3.22 -49.87
C TRP A 324 -8.98 3.49 -51.28
N GLU A 325 -8.49 4.52 -51.95
CA GLU A 325 -8.84 4.85 -53.34
C GLU A 325 -8.60 3.67 -54.30
N THR A 326 -7.60 2.83 -54.01
CA THR A 326 -7.31 1.63 -54.80
C THR A 326 -8.45 0.61 -54.72
N PHE A 327 -9.07 0.45 -53.55
CA PHE A 327 -10.20 -0.45 -53.35
C PHE A 327 -11.50 0.09 -53.95
N GLU A 328 -11.67 1.41 -53.96
CA GLU A 328 -12.74 2.07 -54.72
C GLU A 328 -12.62 1.86 -56.22
N VAL A 329 -11.40 1.91 -56.76
CA VAL A 329 -11.13 1.65 -58.19
C VAL A 329 -11.39 0.19 -58.53
N LEU A 330 -11.01 -0.75 -57.66
CA LEU A 330 -11.30 -2.18 -57.83
C LEU A 330 -12.81 -2.47 -57.97
N ARG A 331 -13.66 -1.73 -57.24
CA ARG A 331 -15.13 -1.84 -57.37
C ARG A 331 -15.69 -1.34 -58.70
N LYS A 332 -14.95 -0.46 -59.39
CA LYS A 332 -15.35 0.17 -60.65
C LYS A 332 -14.73 -0.51 -61.88
N LEU A 333 -14.03 -1.64 -61.71
CA LEU A 333 -13.39 -2.36 -62.81
C LEU A 333 -14.40 -3.02 -63.76
N PRO A 334 -14.08 -3.13 -65.07
CA PRO A 334 -14.91 -3.80 -66.06
C PRO A 334 -15.14 -5.29 -65.75
N GLU A 335 -16.23 -5.84 -66.28
CA GLU A 335 -16.74 -7.20 -66.02
C GLU A 335 -15.68 -8.31 -66.15
N ALA A 336 -14.71 -8.16 -67.06
CA ALA A 336 -13.62 -9.10 -67.29
C ALA A 336 -12.67 -9.31 -66.08
N HIS A 337 -12.64 -8.38 -65.12
CA HIS A 337 -11.79 -8.44 -63.93
C HIS A 337 -12.59 -8.48 -62.61
N GLN A 338 -13.93 -8.51 -62.68
CA GLN A 338 -14.80 -8.45 -61.50
C GLN A 338 -14.68 -9.68 -60.59
N SER A 339 -14.46 -10.87 -61.12
CA SER A 339 -14.32 -12.09 -60.31
C SER A 339 -13.08 -12.03 -59.40
N THR A 340 -11.94 -11.61 -59.94
CA THR A 340 -10.69 -11.43 -59.17
C THR A 340 -10.79 -10.27 -58.18
N ALA A 341 -11.42 -9.16 -58.59
CA ALA A 341 -11.68 -8.02 -57.69
C ALA A 341 -12.59 -8.42 -56.52
N HIS A 342 -13.60 -9.26 -56.76
CA HIS A 342 -14.49 -9.77 -55.71
C HIS A 342 -13.76 -10.68 -54.72
N GLY A 343 -12.82 -11.51 -55.19
CA GLY A 343 -11.98 -12.34 -54.32
C GLY A 343 -11.10 -11.51 -53.37
N ILE A 344 -10.48 -10.44 -53.87
CA ILE A 344 -9.65 -9.53 -53.06
C ILE A 344 -10.52 -8.78 -52.03
N LEU A 345 -11.72 -8.35 -52.42
CA LEU A 345 -12.67 -7.69 -51.51
C LEU A 345 -13.16 -8.62 -50.40
N LEU A 346 -13.40 -9.91 -50.70
CA LEU A 346 -13.77 -10.92 -49.70
C LEU A 346 -12.65 -11.18 -48.68
N GLU A 347 -11.40 -11.25 -49.13
CA GLU A 347 -10.24 -11.43 -48.25
C GLU A 347 -10.04 -10.21 -47.33
N LEU A 348 -10.33 -9.01 -47.85
CA LEU A 348 -10.34 -7.78 -47.08
C LEU A 348 -11.49 -7.74 -46.05
N GLU A 349 -12.68 -8.20 -46.42
CA GLU A 349 -13.79 -8.37 -45.46
C GLU A 349 -13.45 -9.36 -44.34
N GLN A 350 -12.75 -10.46 -44.64
CA GLN A 350 -12.31 -11.43 -43.64
C GLN A 350 -11.30 -10.84 -42.66
N THR A 351 -10.31 -10.09 -43.16
CA THR A 351 -9.29 -9.42 -42.30
C THR A 351 -9.86 -8.29 -41.46
N HIS A 352 -10.90 -7.60 -41.93
CA HIS A 352 -11.61 -6.60 -41.12
C HIS A 352 -12.60 -7.22 -40.12
N SER A 353 -13.05 -8.45 -40.36
CA SER A 353 -13.96 -9.18 -39.46
C SER A 353 -13.26 -9.96 -38.35
N SER A 354 -12.03 -10.43 -38.58
CA SER A 354 -11.27 -11.28 -37.65
C SER A 354 -10.24 -10.48 -36.85
N TYR A 355 -10.45 -10.34 -35.53
CA TYR A 355 -9.42 -10.38 -34.47
C TYR A 355 -10.09 -10.39 -33.08
#